data_AF-A0A242MVH5-F1
#
_entry.id   AF-A0A242MVH5-F1
#
_cell.length_a   1.000
_cell.length_b   1.000
_cell.length_c   1.000
_cell.angle_alpha   90.00
_cell.angle_beta   90.00
_cell.angle_gamma   90.00
#
_symmetry.space_group_name_H-M   'P 1'
#
loop_
_entity.id
_entity.type
_entity.pdbx_description
1 polymer ?
#
loop_
_entity_poly.entity_id
_entity_poly.type
_entity_poly.pdbx_seq_one_letter_code
_entity_poly.pdbx_strand_id
1 'polypeptide(L)'
;MIATKDLKSATPLYLLFLSLVASLVLLPELAFAAAPFASGGTALSADVLTIVAPIAGIAIIAVGVICWFGKISWFWFAGLVVGIILVFGNAQIVTWIRGLFGV
;
A
#
# COMPACT_ATOMS: atom_id res chain seq x y z
N MET A 1 38.31 -16.05 -51.10
CA MET A 1 36.98 -16.68 -51.31
C MET A 1 36.82 -17.86 -50.33
N ILE A 2 36.90 -17.59 -49.02
CA ILE A 2 36.73 -18.56 -47.93
C ILE A 2 36.20 -17.72 -46.77
N ALA A 3 34.89 -17.67 -46.54
CA ALA A 3 34.26 -17.12 -45.31
C ALA A 3 32.72 -17.09 -45.32
N THR A 4 32.03 -17.44 -46.41
CA THR A 4 30.56 -17.32 -46.45
C THR A 4 29.81 -18.61 -46.14
N LYS A 5 30.51 -19.75 -46.04
CA LYS A 5 29.86 -21.07 -45.86
C LYS A 5 29.53 -21.37 -44.40
N ASP A 6 30.35 -20.90 -43.45
CA ASP A 6 30.20 -21.16 -42.02
C ASP A 6 29.19 -20.24 -41.32
N LEU A 7 28.96 -19.03 -41.86
CA LEU A 7 27.99 -18.08 -41.30
C LEU A 7 26.53 -18.54 -41.40
N LYS A 8 26.20 -19.39 -42.39
CA LYS A 8 24.83 -19.92 -42.59
C LYS A 8 24.43 -21.02 -41.60
N SER A 9 25.41 -21.74 -41.03
CA SER A 9 25.14 -22.84 -40.09
C SER A 9 24.99 -22.34 -38.65
N ALA A 10 25.64 -21.23 -38.31
CA ALA A 10 25.56 -20.60 -36.99
C ALA A 10 24.43 -19.55 -36.88
N THR A 11 23.83 -19.15 -38.00
CA THR A 11 22.70 -18.19 -38.03
C THR A 11 21.52 -18.60 -37.16
N PRO A 12 21.01 -19.86 -37.19
CA PRO A 12 19.86 -20.24 -36.36
C PRO A 12 20.22 -20.21 -34.87
N LEU A 13 21.46 -20.59 -34.51
CA LEU A 13 21.92 -20.57 -33.13
C LEU A 13 22.10 -19.13 -32.61
N TYR A 14 22.62 -18.23 -33.46
CA TYR A 14 22.74 -16.81 -33.13
C TYR A 14 21.39 -16.11 -33.01
N LEU A 15 20.43 -16.45 -33.88
CA LEU A 15 19.06 -15.93 -33.81
C LEU A 15 18.31 -16.43 -32.57
N LEU A 16 18.49 -17.71 -32.19
CA LEU A 16 17.96 -18.27 -30.95
C LEU A 16 18.56 -17.58 -29.71
N PHE A 17 19.87 -17.31 -29.74
CA PHE A 17 20.55 -16.60 -28.67
C PHE A 17 20.05 -15.15 -28.54
N LEU A 18 19.86 -14.46 -29.67
CA LEU A 18 19.26 -13.12 -29.72
C LEU A 18 17.82 -13.09 -29.22
N SER A 19 16.99 -14.06 -29.60
CA SER A 19 15.60 -14.14 -29.13
C SER A 19 15.52 -14.42 -27.63
N LEU A 20 16.43 -15.26 -27.12
CA LEU A 20 16.53 -15.55 -25.68
C LEU A 20 16.89 -14.28 -24.91
N VAL A 21 17.96 -13.59 -25.32
CA VAL A 21 18.39 -12.34 -24.66
C VAL A 21 17.30 -11.27 -24.74
N ALA A 22 16.63 -11.12 -25.89
CA ALA A 22 15.51 -10.18 -26.03
C ALA A 22 14.33 -10.53 -25.10
N SER A 23 14.01 -11.81 -24.92
CA SER A 23 12.96 -12.25 -24.00
C SER A 23 13.30 -11.99 -22.52
N LEU A 24 14.58 -12.09 -22.14
CA LEU A 24 15.03 -11.78 -20.77
C LEU A 24 14.99 -10.28 -20.46
N VAL A 25 15.26 -9.41 -21.43
CA VAL A 25 15.24 -7.94 -21.24
C VAL A 25 13.82 -7.40 -21.10
N LEU A 26 12.82 -8.10 -21.66
CA LEU A 26 11.40 -7.71 -21.62
C LEU A 26 10.66 -8.22 -20.37
N LEU A 27 11.34 -8.85 -19.41
CA LEU A 27 10.79 -9.30 -18.12
C LEU A 27 11.28 -8.41 -16.96
N PRO A 28 10.96 -7.10 -16.92
CA PRO A 28 11.35 -6.23 -15.80
C PRO A 28 10.70 -6.66 -14.47
N GLU A 29 9.65 -7.49 -14.53
CA GLU A 29 8.90 -7.99 -13.37
C GLU A 29 9.66 -9.04 -12.55
N LEU A 30 10.73 -9.63 -13.09
CA LEU A 30 11.62 -10.56 -12.36
C LEU A 30 12.81 -9.85 -11.72
N ALA A 31 12.65 -8.58 -11.32
CA ALA A 31 13.57 -7.94 -10.40
C ALA A 31 13.43 -8.59 -9.01
N PHE A 32 14.22 -9.63 -8.74
CA PHE A 32 14.34 -10.29 -7.43
C PHE A 32 14.96 -9.39 -6.33
N ALA A 33 15.06 -8.08 -6.57
CA ALA A 33 15.46 -7.12 -5.55
C ALA A 33 14.26 -6.86 -4.65
N ALA A 34 14.24 -7.48 -3.47
CA ALA A 34 13.26 -7.16 -2.44
C ALA A 34 13.33 -5.65 -2.11
N ALA A 35 12.18 -4.98 -2.08
CA ALA A 35 12.14 -3.57 -1.71
C ALA A 35 12.61 -3.43 -0.24
N PRO A 36 13.65 -2.62 0.02
CA PRO A 36 14.35 -2.58 1.31
C PRO A 36 13.47 -2.16 2.50
N PHE A 37 12.28 -1.63 2.24
CA PHE A 37 11.30 -1.20 3.24
C PHE A 37 9.89 -1.72 2.98
N ALA A 38 9.71 -2.75 2.17
CA ALA A 38 8.36 -3.28 1.91
C ALA A 38 7.65 -3.69 3.21
N SER A 39 8.33 -4.42 4.09
CA SER A 39 7.79 -4.83 5.39
C SER A 39 7.81 -3.69 6.42
N GLY A 40 8.91 -2.94 6.48
CA GLY A 40 9.08 -1.85 7.44
C GLY A 40 8.08 -0.71 7.23
N GLY A 41 7.80 -0.33 5.97
CA GLY A 41 6.83 0.70 5.63
C GLY A 41 5.41 0.32 6.05
N THR A 42 4.99 -0.92 5.76
CA THR A 42 3.67 -1.43 6.19
C THR A 42 3.56 -1.57 7.70
N ALA A 43 4.63 -2.02 8.36
CA ALA A 43 4.65 -2.15 9.81
C ALA A 43 4.53 -0.78 10.49
N LEU A 44 5.28 0.22 10.02
CA LEU A 44 5.20 1.57 10.55
C LEU A 44 3.80 2.18 10.38
N SER A 45 3.16 1.98 9.22
CA SER A 45 1.77 2.44 9.02
C SER A 45 0.81 1.78 10.01
N ALA A 46 0.92 0.47 10.23
CA ALA A 46 0.09 -0.24 11.19
C ALA A 46 0.35 0.22 12.64
N ASP A 47 1.61 0.41 13.02
CA ASP A 47 2.01 0.86 14.35
C ASP A 47 1.49 2.26 14.65
N VAL A 48 1.63 3.19 13.68
CA VAL A 48 1.10 4.56 13.80
C VAL A 48 -0.41 4.53 14.00
N LEU A 49 -1.14 3.78 13.17
CA LEU A 49 -2.60 3.69 13.30
C LEU A 49 -3.03 3.05 14.63
N THR A 50 -2.26 2.09 15.14
CA THR A 50 -2.49 1.47 16.45
C THR A 50 -2.34 2.47 17.59
N ILE A 51 -1.33 3.34 17.52
CA ILE A 51 -1.07 4.37 18.53
C ILE A 51 -2.09 5.51 18.44
N VAL A 52 -2.49 5.91 17.23
CA VAL A 52 -3.41 7.05 17.01
C VAL A 52 -4.87 6.68 17.28
N ALA A 53 -5.26 5.41 17.10
CA ALA A 53 -6.61 4.92 17.36
C ALA A 53 -7.19 5.32 18.74
N PRO A 54 -6.54 5.04 19.88
CA PRO A 54 -7.06 5.42 21.19
C PRO A 54 -7.13 6.95 21.37
N ILE A 55 -6.19 7.70 20.79
CA ILE A 55 -6.19 9.16 20.83
C ILE A 55 -7.42 9.71 20.10
N ALA A 56 -7.75 9.16 18.93
CA ALA A 56 -8.93 9.54 18.17
C ALA A 56 -10.23 9.26 18.96
N GLY A 57 -10.30 8.11 19.64
CA GLY A 57 -11.44 7.77 20.52
C GLY A 57 -11.64 8.80 21.64
N ILE A 58 -10.56 9.18 22.33
CA ILE A 58 -10.60 10.20 23.39
C ILE A 58 -11.01 11.56 22.82
N ALA A 59 -10.49 11.94 21.65
CA ALA A 59 -10.81 13.20 21.00
C ALA A 59 -12.31 13.32 20.66
N ILE A 60 -12.92 12.25 20.12
CA ILE A 60 -14.36 12.22 19.83
C ILE A 60 -15.16 12.45 21.12
N ILE A 61 -14.80 11.75 22.20
CA ILE A 61 -15.51 11.87 23.49
C ILE A 61 -15.38 13.29 24.03
N ALA A 62 -14.16 13.84 24.07
CA ALA A 62 -13.90 15.18 24.59
C ALA A 62 -14.66 16.26 23.81
N VAL A 63 -14.58 16.25 22.47
CA VAL A 63 -15.25 17.25 21.64
C VAL A 63 -16.77 17.09 21.68
N GLY A 64 -17.28 15.85 21.74
CA GLY A 64 -18.72 15.58 21.91
C GLY A 64 -19.26 16.17 23.22
N VAL A 65 -18.52 16.01 24.32
CA VAL A 65 -18.88 16.63 25.61
C VAL A 65 -18.90 18.15 25.52
N ILE A 66 -17.91 18.76 24.85
CA ILE A 66 -17.87 20.21 24.66
C ILE A 66 -19.03 20.71 23.78
N CYS A 67 -19.45 19.92 22.78
CA CYS A 67 -20.62 20.24 21.94
C CYS A 67 -21.92 20.26 22.74
N TRP A 68 -22.09 19.39 23.74
CA TRP A 68 -23.28 19.44 24.61
C TRP A 68 -23.42 20.76 25.37
N PHE A 69 -22.31 21.34 25.80
CA PHE A 69 -22.32 22.65 26.46
C PHE A 69 -22.45 23.83 25.48
N GLY A 70 -22.71 23.56 24.19
CA GLY A 70 -22.89 24.58 23.16
C GLY A 70 -21.62 25.39 22.88
N LYS A 71 -20.45 24.91 23.29
CA LYS A 71 -19.16 25.60 23.11
C LYS A 71 -18.56 25.36 21.72
N ILE A 72 -18.92 24.25 21.08
CA ILE A 72 -18.55 23.90 19.71
C ILE A 72 -19.82 23.50 18.95
N SER A 73 -19.91 23.89 17.68
CA SER A 73 -21.03 23.47 16.81
C SER A 73 -20.94 22.00 16.44
N TRP A 74 -22.09 21.33 16.45
CA TRP A 74 -22.25 19.96 15.95
C TRP A 74 -21.78 19.78 14.50
N PHE A 75 -21.82 20.84 13.68
CA PHE A 75 -21.30 20.80 12.32
C PHE A 75 -19.78 20.58 12.30
N TRP A 76 -19.04 21.25 13.19
CA TRP A 76 -17.60 21.06 13.33
C TRP A 76 -17.26 19.69 13.90
N PHE A 77 -18.07 19.17 14.82
CA PHE A 77 -17.94 17.80 15.32
C PHE A 77 -18.14 16.76 14.21
N ALA A 78 -19.14 16.94 13.34
CA ALA A 78 -19.33 16.05 12.19
C ALA A 78 -18.12 16.07 11.25
N GLY A 79 -17.53 17.25 10.99
CA GLY A 79 -16.28 17.39 10.24
C GLY A 79 -15.11 16.61 10.86
N LEU A 80 -14.98 16.64 12.19
CA LEU A 80 -13.97 15.86 12.92
C LEU A 80 -14.17 14.35 12.72
N VAL A 81 -15.41 13.86 12.82
CA VAL A 81 -15.73 12.43 12.63
C VAL A 81 -15.40 11.99 11.20
N VAL A 82 -15.75 12.80 10.20
CA VAL A 82 -15.38 12.52 8.79
C VAL A 82 -13.86 12.47 8.62
N GLY A 83 -13.12 13.41 9.22
CA GLY A 83 -11.67 13.40 9.20
C GLY A 83 -11.06 12.12 9.76
N ILE A 84 -11.59 11.61 10.87
CA ILE A 84 -11.17 10.33 11.47
C ILE A 84 -11.39 9.17 10.50
N ILE A 85 -12.56 9.09 9.85
CA ILE A 85 -12.85 8.03 8.87
C ILE A 85 -11.86 8.06 7.71
N LEU A 86 -11.45 9.25 7.25
CA LEU A 86 -10.48 9.42 6.18
C LEU A 86 -9.05 9.01 6.59
N VAL A 87 -8.67 9.19 7.86
CA VAL A 87 -7.34 8.80 8.37
C VAL A 87 -7.19 7.28 8.51
N PHE A 88 -8.21 6.61 9.05
CA PHE A 88 -8.13 5.17 9.35
C PHE A 88 -8.53 4.26 8.17
N GLY A 89 -9.31 4.77 7.22
CA GLY A 89 -9.74 4.01 6.05
C GLY A 89 -10.71 2.85 6.37
N ASN A 90 -11.19 2.14 5.34
CA ASN A 90 -12.29 1.17 5.52
C ASN A 90 -11.92 -0.01 6.45
N ALA A 91 -10.70 -0.54 6.33
CA ALA A 91 -10.38 -1.84 6.92
C ALA A 91 -10.37 -1.77 8.45
N GLN A 92 -9.83 -0.68 8.98
CA GLN A 92 -9.76 -0.44 10.41
C GLN A 92 -11.14 -0.14 11.00
N ILE A 93 -11.95 0.68 10.34
CA ILE A 93 -13.32 0.99 10.78
C ILE A 93 -14.18 -0.29 10.80
N VAL A 94 -14.11 -1.11 9.75
CA VAL A 94 -14.82 -2.39 9.70
C VAL A 94 -14.38 -3.30 10.83
N THR A 95 -13.08 -3.36 11.12
CA THR A 95 -12.53 -4.16 12.22
C THR A 95 -13.07 -3.72 13.58
N TRP A 96 -13.20 -2.42 13.82
CA TRP A 96 -13.80 -1.90 15.07
C TRP A 96 -15.27 -2.26 15.20
N ILE A 97 -16.05 -2.04 14.14
CA ILE A 97 -17.47 -2.40 14.12
C ILE A 97 -17.64 -3.88 14.40
N ARG A 98 -16.85 -4.71 13.73
CA ARG A 98 -16.77 -6.16 13.94
C ARG A 98 -16.42 -6.54 15.38
N GLY A 99 -15.43 -5.85 15.96
CA GLY A 99 -15.06 -6.00 17.37
C GLY A 99 -16.19 -5.69 18.34
N LEU A 100 -17.03 -4.68 18.05
CA LEU A 100 -18.22 -4.37 18.87
C LEU A 100 -19.26 -5.49 18.87
N PHE A 101 -19.34 -6.25 17.77
CA PHE A 101 -20.27 -7.36 17.61
C PHE A 101 -19.62 -8.73 17.90
N GLY A 102 -18.32 -8.78 18.17
CA GLY A 102 -17.58 -10.02 18.42
C GLY A 102 -17.45 -10.94 17.20
N VAL A 103 -17.50 -10.40 15.97
CA VAL A 103 -17.49 -11.18 14.70
C VAL A 103 -16.32 -10.86 13.78
#